data_AF-A0A8T3W7A6-F1
#
_entry.id   AF-A0A8T3W7A6-F1
#
_cell.length_a   1.000
_cell.length_b   1.000
_cell.length_c   1.000
_cell.angle_alpha   90.00
_cell.angle_beta   90.00
_cell.angle_gamma   90.00
#
_symmetry.space_group_name_H-M   'P 1'
#
loop_
_entity.id
_entity.type
_entity.pdbx_description
1 polymer ?
#
loop_
_entity_poly.entity_id
_entity_poly.type
_entity_poly.pdbx_seq_one_letter_code
_entity_poly.pdbx_strand_id
1 'polypeptide(L)'
;MKDFIEITDNLAKIISEMETQRKNVGNFLRDTNSLTELELTDDILENKLIVQIPESNQENLKVAGVDGGLLKKSFHGIDLMLLKAVGVIFSYNWDKLTNTEYYPSAIPSPEPRTIMDPFSDLEFEI
;
A
#
# COMPACT_ATOMS: atom_id res chain seq x y z
N MET A 1 -29.49 -23.05 14.59
CA MET A 1 -30.31 -22.08 13.82
C MET A 1 -30.17 -20.69 14.40
N LYS A 2 -30.36 -20.48 15.72
CA LYS A 2 -30.06 -19.21 16.38
C LYS A 2 -28.60 -18.76 16.19
N ASP A 3 -27.65 -19.66 16.43
CA ASP A 3 -26.21 -19.36 16.31
C ASP A 3 -25.81 -18.96 14.89
N PHE A 4 -26.46 -19.53 13.87
CA PHE A 4 -26.22 -19.17 12.47
C PHE A 4 -26.72 -17.76 12.17
N ILE A 5 -27.91 -17.40 12.66
CA ILE A 5 -28.48 -16.06 12.50
C ILE A 5 -27.59 -15.02 13.21
N GLU A 6 -27.12 -15.34 14.41
CA GLU A 6 -26.23 -14.47 15.18
C GLU A 6 -24.88 -14.23 14.48
N ILE A 7 -24.29 -15.28 13.89
CA ILE A 7 -23.07 -15.15 13.08
C ILE A 7 -23.33 -14.30 11.84
N THR A 8 -24.44 -14.51 11.13
CA THR A 8 -24.75 -13.72 9.93
C THR A 8 -25.00 -12.24 10.25
N ASP A 9 -25.66 -11.95 11.36
CA ASP A 9 -25.90 -10.56 11.81
C ASP A 9 -24.57 -9.88 12.19
N ASN A 10 -23.67 -10.61 12.84
CA ASN A 10 -22.35 -10.09 13.19
C ASN A 10 -21.51 -9.81 11.94
N LEU A 11 -21.52 -10.71 10.95
CA LEU A 11 -20.84 -10.51 9.66
C LEU A 11 -21.40 -9.30 8.91
N ALA A 12 -22.73 -9.17 8.84
CA ALA A 12 -23.37 -8.02 8.20
C ALA A 12 -22.99 -6.70 8.89
N LYS A 13 -22.88 -6.71 10.22
CA LYS A 13 -22.43 -5.55 11.00
C LYS A 13 -20.97 -5.18 10.67
N ILE A 14 -20.06 -6.15 10.63
CA ILE A 14 -18.65 -5.93 10.26
C ILE A 14 -18.54 -5.32 8.86
N ILE A 15 -19.24 -5.88 7.88
CA ILE A 15 -19.24 -5.37 6.50
C ILE A 15 -19.75 -3.93 6.45
N SER A 16 -20.82 -3.61 7.17
CA SER A 16 -21.38 -2.25 7.25
C SER A 16 -20.40 -1.25 7.88
N GLU A 17 -19.69 -1.66 8.93
CA GLU A 17 -18.65 -0.85 9.57
C GLU A 17 -17.48 -0.58 8.62
N MET A 18 -17.02 -1.60 7.88
CA MET A 18 -15.97 -1.46 6.87
C MET A 18 -16.36 -0.50 5.73
N GLU A 19 -17.58 -0.64 5.19
CA GLU A 19 -18.13 0.27 4.17
C GLU A 19 -18.20 1.72 4.67
N THR A 20 -18.59 1.91 5.93
CA THR A 20 -18.65 3.23 6.56
C THR A 20 -17.26 3.84 6.69
N GLN A 21 -16.27 3.07 7.13
CA GLN A 21 -14.88 3.53 7.18
C GLN A 21 -14.34 3.89 5.80
N ARG A 22 -14.58 3.05 4.78
CA ARG A 22 -14.23 3.35 3.39
C ARG A 22 -14.81 4.67 2.90
N LYS A 23 -16.10 4.91 3.13
CA LYS A 23 -16.75 6.17 2.77
C LYS A 23 -16.17 7.37 3.50
N ASN A 24 -15.87 7.22 4.79
CA ASN A 24 -15.28 8.30 5.59
C ASN A 24 -13.88 8.68 5.08
N VAL A 25 -13.05 7.68 4.74
CA VAL A 25 -11.74 7.92 4.13
C VAL A 25 -11.89 8.57 2.75
N GLY A 26 -12.80 8.08 1.91
CA GLY A 26 -13.06 8.65 0.59
C GLY A 26 -13.52 10.10 0.65
N ASN A 27 -14.43 10.43 1.58
CA ASN A 27 -14.87 11.79 1.81
C ASN A 27 -13.75 12.66 2.37
N PHE A 28 -12.97 12.16 3.34
CA PHE A 28 -11.82 12.88 3.86
C PHE A 28 -10.81 13.24 2.76
N LEU A 29 -10.47 12.31 1.87
CA LEU A 29 -9.58 12.59 0.73
C LEU A 29 -10.17 13.65 -0.20
N ARG A 30 -11.48 13.61 -0.43
CA ARG A 30 -12.21 14.58 -1.28
C ARG A 30 -12.30 15.96 -0.63
N ASP A 31 -12.52 16.02 0.67
CA ASP A 31 -12.65 17.26 1.44
C ASP A 31 -11.28 17.89 1.68
N THR A 32 -10.23 17.08 1.86
CA THR A 32 -8.84 17.55 1.98
C THR A 32 -8.38 18.16 0.65
N ASN A 33 -8.73 17.54 -0.49
CA ASN A 33 -8.57 18.14 -1.83
C ASN A 33 -9.24 19.53 -1.97
N SER A 34 -10.24 19.84 -1.13
CA SER A 34 -10.98 21.11 -1.16
C SER A 34 -10.44 22.17 -0.18
N LEU A 35 -9.72 21.76 0.88
CA LEU A 35 -9.32 22.61 2.00
C LEU A 35 -7.82 22.97 2.00
N THR A 36 -7.01 22.17 1.33
CA THR A 36 -5.59 22.46 1.14
C THR A 36 -5.35 22.90 -0.30
N GLU A 37 -4.58 23.96 -0.50
CA GLU A 37 -3.75 24.16 -1.71
C GLU A 37 -2.67 23.06 -1.85
N LEU A 38 -2.92 21.86 -1.31
CA LEU A 38 -2.46 20.66 -1.98
C LEU A 38 -3.29 20.63 -3.26
N GLU A 39 -2.82 21.37 -4.27
CA GLU A 39 -3.02 20.91 -5.63
C GLU A 39 -2.71 19.41 -5.54
N LEU A 40 -3.74 18.56 -5.64
CA LEU A 40 -3.53 17.19 -6.07
C LEU A 40 -2.98 17.35 -7.49
N THR A 41 -1.71 17.73 -7.59
CA THR A 41 -0.92 17.63 -8.79
C THR A 41 -1.03 16.18 -9.24
N ASP A 42 -0.69 15.94 -10.50
CA ASP A 42 -0.56 14.62 -11.15
C ASP A 42 0.23 13.56 -10.32
N ASP A 43 0.70 13.87 -9.11
CA ASP A 43 1.46 13.03 -8.19
C ASP A 43 0.59 12.10 -7.32
N ILE A 44 -0.68 12.44 -7.04
CA ILE A 44 -1.59 11.55 -6.26
C ILE A 44 -2.52 10.75 -7.18
N LEU A 45 -3.00 11.39 -8.25
CA LEU A 45 -3.52 10.69 -9.42
C LEU A 45 -2.37 10.62 -10.41
N GLU A 46 -1.61 9.52 -10.37
CA GLU A 46 -0.44 9.31 -11.22
C GLU A 46 -0.84 9.34 -12.71
N ASN A 47 -0.91 10.54 -13.29
CA ASN A 47 -1.36 10.76 -14.66
C ASN A 47 -0.24 10.47 -15.67
N LYS A 48 0.98 10.25 -15.19
CA LYS A 48 2.19 10.02 -15.98
C LYS A 48 3.03 8.94 -15.32
N LEU A 49 3.31 7.89 -16.09
CA LEU A 49 4.21 6.80 -15.69
C LEU A 49 5.67 7.26 -15.50
N ILE A 50 6.04 8.39 -16.11
CA ILE A 50 7.40 8.92 -16.11
C ILE A 50 7.34 10.42 -15.86
N VAL A 51 8.01 10.88 -14.80
CA VAL A 51 8.20 12.30 -14.49
C VAL A 51 9.64 12.67 -14.83
N GLN A 52 9.80 13.66 -15.72
CA GLN A 52 11.11 14.18 -16.06
C GLN A 52 11.56 15.16 -14.97
N ILE A 53 12.73 14.89 -14.37
CA ILE A 53 13.35 15.78 -13.39
C ILE A 53 14.36 16.71 -14.07
N PRO A 54 14.46 17.99 -13.66
CA PRO A 54 15.49 18.90 -14.15
C PRO A 54 16.88 18.46 -13.70
N GLU A 55 17.91 18.84 -14.46
CA GLU A 55 19.30 18.64 -14.05
C GLU A 55 19.58 19.41 -12.75
N SER A 56 20.09 18.71 -11.74
CA SER A 56 20.54 19.31 -10.48
C SER A 56 21.99 18.90 -10.22
N ASN A 57 22.73 19.77 -9.54
CA ASN A 57 23.97 19.39 -8.89
C ASN A 57 23.65 18.29 -7.85
N GLN A 58 24.23 17.10 -7.98
CA GLN A 58 23.94 15.94 -7.12
C GLN A 58 24.60 16.04 -5.74
N GLU A 59 24.67 17.24 -5.17
CA GLU A 59 25.15 17.46 -3.82
C GLU A 59 24.06 17.01 -2.84
N ASN A 60 24.37 15.99 -2.03
CA ASN A 60 23.45 15.38 -1.05
C ASN A 60 22.12 14.86 -1.65
N LEU A 61 22.13 14.42 -2.91
CA LEU A 61 20.95 13.85 -3.56
C LEU A 61 20.66 12.44 -3.02
N LYS A 62 19.39 12.14 -2.72
CA LYS A 62 18.93 10.78 -2.40
C LYS A 62 17.87 10.34 -3.39
N VAL A 63 18.03 9.14 -3.94
CA VAL A 63 17.07 8.52 -4.85
C VAL A 63 16.57 7.23 -4.22
N ALA A 64 15.26 7.11 -4.03
CA ALA A 64 14.63 5.91 -3.50
C ALA A 64 13.87 5.19 -4.62
N GLY A 65 14.08 3.87 -4.73
CA GLY A 65 13.27 2.98 -5.55
C GLY A 65 12.55 1.98 -4.65
N VAL A 66 11.26 1.76 -4.90
CA VAL A 66 10.45 0.78 -4.18
C VAL A 66 9.91 -0.21 -5.19
N ASP A 67 10.07 -1.50 -4.90
CA ASP A 67 9.49 -2.57 -5.70
C ASP A 67 8.89 -3.63 -4.77
N GLY A 68 7.88 -4.32 -5.26
CA GLY A 68 7.11 -5.28 -4.49
C GLY A 68 6.49 -6.38 -5.32
N GLY A 69 5.85 -7.31 -4.64
CA GLY A 69 5.15 -8.41 -5.28
C GLY A 69 4.14 -9.04 -4.34
N LEU A 70 3.05 -9.50 -4.94
CA LEU A 70 2.00 -10.27 -4.31
C LEU A 70 1.91 -11.63 -5.00
N LEU A 71 1.91 -12.70 -4.20
CA LEU A 71 1.60 -14.04 -4.66
C LEU A 71 0.42 -14.57 -3.82
N LYS A 72 -0.65 -14.97 -4.49
CA LYS A 72 -1.83 -15.59 -3.87
C LYS A 72 -1.95 -17.04 -4.32
N LYS A 73 -2.25 -17.93 -3.38
CA LYS A 73 -2.61 -19.33 -3.67
C LYS A 73 -3.75 -19.77 -2.76
N SER A 74 -4.86 -20.12 -3.39
CA SER A 74 -6.06 -20.62 -2.72
C SER A 74 -6.02 -22.13 -2.54
N PHE A 75 -6.34 -22.60 -1.34
CA PHE A 75 -6.51 -23.99 -0.98
C PHE A 75 -7.95 -24.23 -0.48
N HIS A 76 -8.31 -25.47 -0.17
CA HIS A 76 -9.62 -25.75 0.41
C HIS A 76 -9.72 -25.17 1.83
N GLY A 77 -10.42 -24.04 1.95
CA GLY A 77 -10.74 -23.38 3.22
C GLY A 77 -9.66 -22.45 3.77
N ILE A 78 -8.56 -22.23 3.03
CA ILE A 78 -7.48 -21.31 3.42
C ILE A 78 -6.91 -20.65 2.17
N ASP A 79 -6.74 -19.33 2.21
CA ASP A 79 -5.93 -18.60 1.25
C ASP A 79 -4.56 -18.29 1.83
N LEU A 80 -3.51 -18.64 1.08
CA LEU A 80 -2.14 -18.26 1.41
C LEU A 80 -1.74 -17.07 0.54
N MET A 81 -1.36 -15.98 1.19
CA MET A 81 -0.82 -14.80 0.54
C MET A 81 0.61 -14.56 1.00
N LEU A 82 1.48 -14.28 0.04
CA LEU A 82 2.84 -13.83 0.27
C LEU A 82 2.97 -12.43 -0.32
N LEU A 83 3.25 -11.46 0.54
CA LEU A 83 3.52 -10.08 0.15
C LEU A 83 4.99 -9.78 0.40
N LYS A 84 5.62 -9.06 -0.53
CA LYS A 84 6.97 -8.52 -0.38
C LYS A 84 6.98 -7.08 -0.86
N ALA A 85 7.63 -6.19 -0.12
CA ALA A 85 7.99 -4.85 -0.56
C ALA A 85 9.40 -4.53 -0.05
N VAL A 86 10.26 -4.01 -0.94
CA VAL A 86 11.63 -3.61 -0.61
C VAL A 86 11.91 -2.25 -1.23
N GLY A 87 12.40 -1.33 -0.39
CA GLY A 87 12.94 -0.05 -0.80
C GLY A 87 14.46 -0.08 -0.85
N VAL A 88 15.04 0.59 -1.84
CA VAL A 88 16.48 0.88 -1.93
C VAL A 88 16.68 2.38 -1.99
N ILE A 89 17.57 2.91 -1.15
CA ILE A 89 17.89 4.33 -1.08
C ILE A 89 19.35 4.51 -1.49
N PHE A 90 19.58 5.15 -2.62
CA PHE A 90 20.90 5.52 -3.12
C PHE A 90 21.21 6.96 -2.70
N SER A 91 22.30 7.16 -1.97
CA SER A 91 22.79 8.49 -1.60
C SER A 91 23.94 8.90 -2.51
N TYR A 92 23.84 10.06 -3.12
CA TYR A 92 24.84 10.65 -4.00
C TYR A 92 25.45 11.90 -3.37
N ASN A 93 26.74 12.11 -3.60
CA ASN A 93 27.42 13.36 -3.30
C ASN A 93 28.44 13.66 -4.41
N TRP A 94 28.34 14.83 -5.03
CA TRP A 94 29.22 15.25 -6.14
C TRP A 94 29.33 14.18 -7.24
N ASP A 95 28.16 13.74 -7.73
CA ASP A 95 27.99 12.74 -8.79
C ASP A 95 28.55 11.34 -8.48
N LYS A 96 28.83 11.05 -7.19
CA LYS A 96 29.30 9.76 -6.73
C LYS A 96 28.31 9.13 -5.76
N LEU A 97 28.02 7.85 -5.96
CA LEU A 97 27.30 7.05 -4.99
C LEU A 97 28.15 6.91 -3.71
N THR A 98 27.61 7.39 -2.59
CA THR A 98 28.29 7.34 -1.29
C THR A 98 27.72 6.28 -0.36
N ASN A 99 26.42 5.98 -0.45
CA ASN A 99 25.77 4.99 0.39
C ASN A 99 24.61 4.30 -0.32
N THR A 100 24.29 3.08 0.11
CA THR A 100 23.08 2.35 -0.31
C THR A 100 22.44 1.72 0.91
N GLU A 101 21.18 2.07 1.16
CA GLU A 101 20.38 1.58 2.29
C GLU A 101 19.18 0.79 1.77
N TYR A 102 18.76 -0.23 2.53
CA TYR A 102 17.62 -1.07 2.18
C TYR A 102 16.59 -1.01 3.29
N TYR A 103 15.31 -0.96 2.93
CA TYR A 103 14.20 -1.02 3.88
C TYR A 103 13.16 -2.07 3.46
N PRO A 104 12.69 -2.93 4.39
CA PRO A 104 13.19 -3.09 5.76
C PRO A 104 14.56 -3.78 5.81
N SER A 105 14.92 -4.54 4.77
CA SER A 105 16.28 -5.07 4.51
C SER A 105 16.36 -5.52 3.06
N ALA A 106 17.56 -5.86 2.56
CA ALA A 106 17.74 -6.34 1.19
C ALA A 106 17.01 -7.67 0.92
N ILE A 107 16.89 -8.52 1.95
CA ILE A 107 16.22 -9.82 1.88
C ILE A 107 15.34 -9.95 3.14
N PRO A 108 14.14 -9.34 3.14
CA PRO A 108 13.26 -9.41 4.30
C PRO A 108 12.80 -10.85 4.52
N SER A 109 12.84 -11.28 5.78
CA SER A 109 12.24 -12.56 6.17
C SER A 109 10.72 -12.41 6.19
N PRO A 110 9.97 -13.42 5.73
CA PRO A 110 8.51 -13.37 5.76
C PRO A 110 8.02 -13.43 7.21
N GLU A 111 7.09 -12.53 7.56
CA GLU A 111 6.37 -12.58 8.83
C GLU A 111 5.01 -13.25 8.62
N PRO A 112 4.76 -14.43 9.21
CA PRO A 112 3.46 -15.09 9.09
C PRO A 112 2.41 -14.29 9.86
N ARG A 113 1.33 -13.92 9.17
CA ARG A 113 0.16 -13.30 9.77
C ARG A 113 -1.07 -14.12 9.41
N THR A 114 -1.83 -14.53 10.43
CA THR A 114 -3.10 -15.20 10.23
C THR A 114 -4.20 -14.16 10.29
N ILE A 115 -4.99 -14.09 9.23
CA ILE A 115 -6.12 -13.20 9.10
C ILE A 115 -7.36 -14.09 9.03
N MET A 116 -8.25 -13.94 10.01
CA MET A 116 -9.50 -14.71 10.11
C MET A 116 -10.71 -13.89 9.64
N ASP A 117 -10.49 -12.64 9.24
CA ASP A 117 -11.56 -11.78 8.77
C ASP A 117 -11.99 -12.23 7.37
N PRO A 118 -13.30 -12.15 7.07
CA PRO A 118 -13.85 -12.52 5.77
C PRO A 118 -13.48 -11.45 4.75
N PHE A 119 -12.28 -11.54 4.19
CA PHE A 119 -11.90 -10.71 3.05
C PHE A 119 -12.57 -11.25 1.78
N SER A 120 -13.05 -10.34 0.94
CA SER A 120 -13.55 -10.69 -0.39
C SER A 120 -12.37 -10.82 -1.36
N ASP A 121 -12.46 -11.71 -2.35
CA ASP A 121 -11.42 -11.85 -3.38
C ASP A 121 -11.08 -10.53 -4.08
N LEU A 122 -12.06 -9.63 -4.17
CA LEU A 122 -11.96 -8.30 -4.76
C LEU A 122 -10.97 -7.37 -4.02
N GLU A 123 -10.73 -7.59 -2.72
CA GLU A 123 -9.79 -6.79 -1.94
C GLU A 123 -8.32 -7.14 -2.24
N PHE A 124 -8.09 -8.19 -3.02
CA PHE A 124 -6.77 -8.69 -3.37
C PHE A 124 -6.44 -8.62 -4.87
N GLU A 125 -7.37 -8.11 -5.69
CA GLU A 125 -7.08 -7.78 -7.09
C GLU A 125 -6.40 -6.40 -7.15
N ILE A 126 -5.23 -6.36 -7.80
CA ILE A 126 -4.46 -5.15 -8.12
C ILE A 126 -4.85 -4.68 -9.51
#